data_AF-A0A524K7A0-F1
#
_entry.id   AF-A0A524K7A0-F1
#
_cell.length_a   1.000
_cell.length_b   1.000
_cell.length_c   1.000
_cell.angle_alpha   90.00
_cell.angle_beta   90.00
_cell.angle_gamma   90.00
#
_symmetry.space_group_name_H-M   'P 1'
#
loop_
_entity.id
_entity.type
_entity.pdbx_description
1 polymer ?
#
loop_
_entity_poly.entity_id
_entity_poly.type
_entity_poly.pdbx_seq_one_letter_code
_entity_poly.pdbx_strand_id
1 'polypeptide(L)' 'PDLGQVIPKDAQHLHFGQGQATAEIILAPGQHTLQLLLGDGNHVPHNPPVLSPPITITVQSIP' A
#
# COMPACT_ATOMS: atom_id res chain seq x y z
N PRO A 1 -5.22 -6.32 -2.47
CA PRO A 1 -6.34 -6.85 -1.65
C PRO A 1 -7.59 -7.04 -2.53
N ASP A 2 -8.56 -7.84 -2.08
CA ASP A 2 -9.90 -7.89 -2.68
C ASP A 2 -10.64 -6.57 -2.37
N LEU A 3 -11.14 -5.90 -3.40
CA LEU A 3 -11.75 -4.58 -3.28
C LEU A 3 -13.14 -4.58 -2.63
N GLY A 4 -13.76 -5.76 -2.46
CA GLY A 4 -15.03 -5.91 -1.75
C GLY A 4 -14.90 -6.31 -0.28
N GLN A 5 -13.67 -6.43 0.25
CA GLN A 5 -13.39 -6.96 1.57
C GLN A 5 -12.53 -6.00 2.40
N VAL A 6 -12.42 -6.30 3.69
CA VAL A 6 -11.53 -5.57 4.62
C VAL A 6 -10.08 -5.69 4.14
N ILE A 7 -9.36 -4.58 4.10
CA ILE A 7 -7.92 -4.54 3.81
C ILE A 7 -7.19 -5.27 4.95
N PRO A 8 -6.48 -6.37 4.68
CA PRO A 8 -5.81 -7.13 5.72
C PRO A 8 -4.67 -6.31 6.33
N LYS A 9 -4.39 -6.55 7.62
CA LYS A 9 -3.21 -6.01 8.30
C LYS A 9 -2.10 -7.04 8.24
N ASP A 10 -1.30 -6.97 7.18
CA ASP A 10 -0.19 -7.89 6.92
C ASP A 10 1.06 -7.14 6.42
N ALA A 11 2.12 -7.88 6.09
CA ALA A 11 3.39 -7.30 5.66
C ALA A 11 3.34 -6.57 4.30
N GLN A 12 2.27 -6.77 3.50
CA GLN A 12 2.09 -6.12 2.20
C GLN A 12 1.20 -4.88 2.28
N HIS A 13 0.55 -4.62 3.42
CA HIS A 13 -0.35 -3.49 3.62
C HIS A 13 0.09 -2.65 4.83
N LEU A 14 0.65 -1.48 4.56
CA LEU A 14 0.95 -0.50 5.60
C LEU A 14 -0.28 0.39 5.84
N HIS A 15 -0.87 0.29 7.03
CA HIS A 15 -2.10 1.02 7.38
C HIS A 15 -1.80 2.43 7.87
N PHE A 16 -2.39 3.42 7.21
CA PHE A 16 -2.37 4.82 7.63
C PHE A 16 -3.66 5.04 8.43
N GLY A 17 -3.56 5.43 9.70
CA GLY A 17 -4.72 5.53 10.60
C GLY A 17 -4.67 6.70 11.57
N GLN A 18 -3.52 7.37 11.69
CA GLN A 18 -3.26 8.45 12.65
C GLN A 18 -3.09 9.81 11.96
N GLY A 19 -3.62 9.95 10.74
CA GLY A 19 -3.46 11.17 9.93
C GLY A 19 -2.06 11.34 9.34
N GLN A 20 -1.32 10.24 9.12
CA GLN A 20 -0.01 10.29 8.49
C GLN A 20 -0.11 10.75 7.03
N ALA A 21 0.80 11.64 6.59
CA ALA A 21 0.94 12.03 5.19
C ALA A 21 2.00 11.18 4.45
N THR A 22 2.96 10.61 5.17
CA THR A 22 4.10 9.86 4.62
C THR A 22 4.38 8.62 5.47
N ALA A 23 5.13 7.69 4.88
CA ALA A 23 5.70 6.55 5.57
C ALA A 23 7.12 6.28 5.07
N GLU A 24 7.97 5.75 5.95
CA GLU A 24 9.26 5.20 5.60
C GLU A 24 9.15 3.67 5.53
N ILE A 25 9.67 3.08 4.46
CA ILE A 25 9.67 1.63 4.25
C ILE A 25 11.07 1.17 3.84
N ILE A 26 11.42 -0.04 4.27
CA ILE A 26 12.66 -0.71 3.86
C ILE A 26 12.28 -1.79 2.84
N LEU A 27 12.90 -1.74 1.67
CA LEU A 27 12.67 -2.68 0.57
C LEU A 27 13.91 -3.55 0.38
N ALA A 28 13.72 -4.86 0.28
CA ALA A 28 14.79 -5.79 -0.09
C ALA A 28 15.24 -5.56 -1.55
N PRO A 29 16.45 -5.98 -1.95
CA PRO A 29 16.85 -5.98 -3.36
C PRO A 29 15.81 -6.68 -4.25
N GLY A 30 15.48 -6.08 -5.39
CA GLY A 30 14.45 -6.58 -6.31
C GLY A 30 13.51 -5.49 -6.82
N GLN A 31 12.50 -5.90 -7.60
CA GLN A 31 11.45 -5.04 -8.11
C GLN A 31 10.24 -5.03 -7.16
N HIS A 32 9.74 -3.85 -6.85
CA HIS A 32 8.58 -3.62 -5.98
C HIS A 32 7.59 -2.70 -6.66
N THR A 33 6.30 -2.97 -6.48
CA THR A 33 5.22 -2.07 -6.90
C THR A 33 4.52 -1.55 -5.67
N LEU A 34 4.39 -0.22 -5.56
CA LEU A 34 3.68 0.44 -4.48
C LEU A 34 2.46 1.16 -5.04
N GLN A 35 1.38 1.14 -4.26
CA GLN A 35 0.13 1.83 -4.59
C GLN A 35 -0.57 2.24 -3.30
N LEU A 36 -1.14 3.44 -3.30
CA LEU A 36 -2.04 3.88 -2.23
C LEU A 36 -3.46 3.47 -2.58
N LEU A 37 -4.17 2.92 -1.59
CA LEU A 37 -5.58 2.56 -1.65
C LEU A 37 -6.31 3.20 -0.47
N LEU A 38 -7.37 3.94 -0.74
CA LEU A 38 -8.20 4.55 0.30
C LEU A 38 -9.32 3.59 0.73
N GLY A 39 -9.27 3.18 1.99
CA GLY A 39 -10.35 2.48 2.68
C GLY A 39 -11.23 3.43 3.49
N ASP A 40 -12.45 2.99 3.79
CA ASP A 40 -13.39 3.67 4.68
C ASP A 40 -13.09 3.38 6.18
N GLY A 41 -13.99 3.80 7.07
CA GLY A 41 -13.85 3.56 8.52
C GLY A 41 -13.89 2.08 8.94
N ASN A 42 -14.36 1.18 8.09
CA ASN A 42 -14.33 -0.27 8.30
C ASN A 42 -13.11 -0.92 7.62
N HIS A 43 -12.18 -0.12 7.08
CA HIS A 43 -11.05 -0.55 6.28
C HIS A 43 -11.46 -1.30 5.01
N VAL A 44 -12.65 -1.01 4.47
CA VAL A 44 -13.12 -1.55 3.20
C VAL A 44 -12.84 -0.51 2.11
N PRO A 45 -12.29 -0.89 0.94
CA PRO A 45 -12.15 0.02 -0.19
C PRO A 45 -13.49 0.64 -0.60
N HIS A 46 -13.47 1.91 -1.01
CA HIS A 46 -14.66 2.54 -1.57
C HIS A 46 -15.12 1.85 -2.88
N ASN A 47 -16.39 2.06 -3.28
CA ASN A 47 -16.91 1.65 -4.57
C ASN A 47 -17.50 2.88 -5.32
N PRO A 48 -16.85 3.37 -6.39
CA PRO A 48 -15.62 2.83 -7.00
C PRO A 48 -14.38 3.01 -6.11
N PRO A 49 -13.35 2.16 -6.26
CA PRO A 49 -12.12 2.25 -5.49
C PRO A 49 -11.37 3.54 -5.81
N VAL A 50 -10.81 4.16 -4.76
CA VAL A 50 -9.94 5.33 -4.90
C VAL A 50 -8.50 4.87 -4.72
N LEU A 51 -7.75 4.90 -5.82
CA LEU A 51 -6.39 4.38 -5.94
C LEU A 51 -5.46 5.47 -6.49
N SER A 52 -4.20 5.47 -6.03
CA SER A 52 -3.15 6.19 -6.76
C SER A 52 -2.75 5.42 -8.03
N PRO A 53 -2.11 6.09 -9.00
CA PRO A 53 -1.28 5.38 -9.98
C PRO A 53 -0.25 4.50 -9.25
N PRO A 54 0.01 3.27 -9.74
CA PRO A 54 1.08 2.45 -9.19
C PRO A 54 2.44 3.05 -9.56
N ILE A 55 3.41 2.88 -8.67
CA ILE A 55 4.82 3.18 -8.94
C ILE A 55 5.65 1.92 -8.81
N THR A 56 6.67 1.79 -9.68
CA THR A 56 7.60 0.67 -9.65
C THR A 56 8.97 1.16 -9.19
N ILE A 57 9.53 0.48 -8.19
CA ILE A 57 10.84 0.76 -7.62
C ILE A 57 11.70 -0.48 -7.79
N THR A 58 12.91 -0.32 -8.33
CA THR A 58 13.92 -1.38 -8.39
C THR A 58 15.03 -1.06 -7.41
N VAL A 59 15.18 -1.90 -6.39
CA VAL A 59 16.28 -1.80 -5.42
C VAL A 59 17.42 -2.69 -5.89
N GLN A 60 18.58 -2.09 -6.13
CA GLN A 60 19.76 -2.83 -6.54
C GLN A 60 20.38 -3.57 -5.34
N SER A 61 20.83 -4.80 -5.56
CA SER A 61 21.77 -5.43 -4.64
C SER A 61 23.11 -4.71 -4.78
N ILE A 62 23.67 -4.25 -3.67
CA ILE A 62 25.06 -3.81 -3.66
C ILE A 62 25.92 -5.09 -3.74
N PRO A 63 26.84 -5.22 -4.71
CA PRO A 63 27.76 -6.34 -4.79
C PRO A 63 28.75 -6.38 -3.61
#